data_AF-A0AAE9D6B3-F1
#
_entry.id   AF-A0AAE9D6B3-F1
#
_cell.length_a   1.000
_cell.length_b   1.000
_cell.length_c   1.000
_cell.angle_alpha   90.00
_cell.angle_beta   90.00
_cell.angle_gamma   90.00
#
_symmetry.space_group_name_H-M   'P 1'
#
loop_
_entity.id
_entity.type
_entity.pdbx_description
1 polymer ?
#
loop_
_entity_poly.entity_id
_entity_poly.type
_entity_poly.pdbx_seq_one_letter_code
_entity_poly.pdbx_strand_id
1 'polypeptide(L)'
;MKLLLLVSAFLAVSSAARNGIDLNVPVTVSTFQCVKNAGYSFVIPRIYHSLGTVDTTGVQNVKNARAVGLTDVDGYIFPCPKTSCPSAANQVKAALDAVKAAGTHVSTLWLDIERLNWPANHATNRAFIEAMVAEAKAYGQTVGIYTNYYNWQDIVGLDYHAQSNLMLWWLLMMESRISQSMFRLEDGPSQLFISGRK
;
A
#
# COMPACT_ATOMS: atom_id res chain seq x y z
N MET A 1 2.99 14.06 57.40
CA MET A 1 3.39 14.05 55.98
C MET A 1 3.17 12.66 55.40
N LYS A 2 2.13 12.47 54.57
CA LYS A 2 1.90 11.22 53.83
C LYS A 2 2.63 11.36 52.48
N LEU A 3 3.66 10.54 52.26
CA LEU A 3 4.38 10.48 50.99
C LEU A 3 3.62 9.49 50.09
N LEU A 4 2.91 10.00 49.07
CA LEU A 4 2.35 9.15 48.01
C LEU A 4 3.48 8.78 47.03
N LEU A 5 3.84 7.50 46.98
CA LEU A 5 4.64 6.91 45.92
C LEU A 5 3.74 6.66 44.71
N LEU A 6 3.87 7.48 43.66
CA LEU A 6 3.31 7.23 42.34
C LEU A 6 4.25 6.28 41.59
N VAL A 7 3.85 5.02 41.44
CA VAL A 7 4.53 4.05 40.58
C VAL A 7 3.99 4.22 39.16
N SER A 8 4.73 4.94 38.32
CA SER A 8 4.45 5.04 36.89
C SER A 8 4.92 3.74 36.20
N ALA A 9 4.00 2.84 35.91
CA ALA A 9 4.28 1.66 35.09
C ALA A 9 4.49 2.09 33.62
N PHE A 10 5.74 2.14 33.18
CA PHE A 10 6.08 2.21 31.76
C PHE A 10 5.74 0.86 31.13
N LEU A 11 4.54 0.74 30.55
CA LEU A 11 4.22 -0.33 29.62
C LEU A 11 5.09 -0.12 28.37
N ALA A 12 6.18 -0.88 28.27
CA ALA A 12 6.92 -1.00 27.02
C ALA A 12 5.95 -1.61 25.99
N VAL A 13 5.46 -0.78 25.07
CA VAL A 13 4.69 -1.26 23.92
C VAL A 13 5.69 -1.95 22.99
N SER A 14 5.84 -3.25 23.15
CA SER A 14 6.52 -4.10 22.18
C SER A 14 5.72 -4.05 20.88
N SER A 15 6.15 -3.23 19.91
CA SER A 15 5.63 -3.29 18.54
C SER A 15 6.05 -4.64 17.94
N ALA A 16 5.17 -5.63 18.04
CA ALA A 16 5.39 -6.92 17.40
C ALA A 16 5.36 -6.72 15.89
N ALA A 17 6.43 -7.11 15.20
CA ALA A 17 6.47 -7.09 13.75
C ALA A 17 5.29 -7.91 13.20
N ARG A 18 4.44 -7.26 12.41
CA ARG A 18 3.32 -7.90 11.74
C ARG A 18 3.75 -8.32 10.35
N ASN A 19 3.56 -9.60 10.04
CA ASN A 19 3.73 -10.08 8.68
C ASN A 19 2.46 -9.81 7.88
N GLY A 20 2.62 -9.36 6.64
CA GLY A 20 1.54 -9.24 5.69
C GLY A 20 2.01 -9.56 4.29
N ILE A 21 1.07 -9.54 3.34
CA ILE A 21 1.34 -9.92 1.96
C ILE A 21 0.74 -8.92 0.96
N ASP A 22 1.54 -8.38 0.05
CA ASP A 22 1.02 -7.67 -1.13
C ASP A 22 1.06 -8.56 -2.37
N LEU A 23 0.12 -8.33 -3.30
CA LEU A 23 -0.10 -9.22 -4.43
C LEU A 23 -0.83 -8.56 -5.60
N ASN A 24 -0.59 -9.09 -6.80
CA ASN A 24 -1.25 -8.66 -8.03
C ASN A 24 -1.82 -9.84 -8.85
N VAL A 25 -2.12 -10.94 -8.17
CA VAL A 25 -2.43 -12.27 -8.75
C VAL A 25 -3.76 -12.77 -8.24
N PRO A 26 -4.53 -13.58 -8.98
CA PRO A 26 -5.74 -14.18 -8.43
C PRO A 26 -5.43 -15.07 -7.23
N VAL A 27 -6.08 -14.82 -6.09
CA VAL A 27 -5.96 -15.64 -4.88
C VAL A 27 -7.36 -16.05 -4.40
N THR A 28 -7.55 -17.35 -4.20
CA THR A 28 -8.83 -17.92 -3.77
C THR A 28 -9.08 -17.68 -2.28
N VAL A 29 -10.34 -17.82 -1.86
CA VAL A 29 -10.72 -17.80 -0.43
C VAL A 29 -9.97 -18.87 0.36
N SER A 30 -9.82 -20.09 -0.17
CA SER A 30 -9.07 -21.16 0.50
C SER A 30 -7.59 -20.82 0.70
N THR A 31 -6.95 -20.18 -0.29
CA THR A 31 -5.57 -19.72 -0.15
C THR A 31 -5.45 -18.58 0.87
N PHE A 32 -6.38 -17.63 0.92
CA PHE A 32 -6.40 -16.62 1.98
C PHE A 32 -6.64 -17.22 3.37
N GLN A 33 -7.40 -18.30 3.47
CA GLN A 33 -7.56 -19.04 4.73
C GLN A 33 -6.21 -19.65 5.16
N CYS A 34 -5.44 -20.21 4.23
CA CYS A 34 -4.08 -20.69 4.51
C CYS A 34 -3.16 -19.54 4.95
N VAL A 35 -3.20 -18.39 4.28
CA VAL A 35 -2.43 -17.19 4.64
C VAL A 35 -2.75 -16.75 6.07
N LYS A 36 -4.03 -16.66 6.43
CA LYS A 36 -4.49 -16.33 7.79
C LYS A 36 -4.00 -17.35 8.82
N ASN A 37 -4.12 -18.65 8.51
CA ASN A 37 -3.69 -19.73 9.41
C ASN A 37 -2.17 -19.77 9.61
N ALA A 38 -1.39 -19.31 8.62
CA ALA A 38 0.06 -19.16 8.69
C ALA A 38 0.51 -17.93 9.50
N GLY A 39 -0.42 -17.17 10.09
CA GLY A 39 -0.11 -16.04 10.97
C GLY A 39 0.12 -14.71 10.24
N TYR A 40 -0.15 -14.63 8.94
CA TYR A 40 -0.14 -13.35 8.24
C TYR A 40 -1.37 -12.54 8.65
N SER A 41 -1.12 -11.27 8.97
CA SER A 41 -2.06 -10.42 9.69
C SER A 41 -2.62 -9.28 8.85
N PHE A 42 -2.10 -9.05 7.63
CA PHE A 42 -2.65 -8.10 6.68
C PHE A 42 -2.32 -8.48 5.24
N VAL A 43 -3.10 -7.97 4.29
CA VAL A 43 -2.82 -8.14 2.85
C VAL A 43 -3.05 -6.84 2.08
N ILE A 44 -2.35 -6.66 0.96
CA ILE A 44 -2.41 -5.45 0.12
C ILE A 44 -2.52 -5.81 -1.36
N PRO A 45 -3.72 -6.15 -1.88
CA PRO A 45 -3.90 -6.42 -3.30
C PRO A 45 -3.80 -5.15 -4.16
N ARG A 46 -3.27 -5.26 -5.39
CA ARG A 46 -3.30 -4.17 -6.38
C ARG A 46 -4.71 -3.94 -6.88
N ILE A 47 -5.31 -2.78 -6.65
CA ILE A 47 -6.68 -2.48 -7.10
C ILE A 47 -6.74 -1.56 -8.33
N TYR A 48 -5.60 -1.06 -8.80
CA TYR A 48 -5.51 -0.24 -10.00
C TYR A 48 -4.16 -0.39 -10.69
N HIS A 49 -4.18 -0.48 -12.03
CA HIS A 49 -3.00 -0.70 -12.86
C HIS A 49 -2.32 0.60 -13.28
N SER A 50 -1.00 0.52 -13.46
CA SER A 50 -0.19 1.57 -14.12
C SER A 50 -0.50 1.75 -15.61
N LEU A 51 -1.49 0.99 -16.12
CA LEU A 51 -2.09 1.15 -17.44
C LEU A 51 -3.31 2.09 -17.45
N GLY A 52 -3.73 2.63 -16.30
CA GLY A 52 -4.85 3.56 -16.22
C GLY A 52 -6.22 2.89 -16.14
N THR A 53 -6.28 1.67 -15.58
CA THR A 53 -7.52 0.89 -15.44
C THR A 53 -7.62 0.22 -14.07
N VAL A 54 -8.85 -0.06 -13.64
CA VAL A 54 -9.13 -0.81 -12.40
C VAL A 54 -8.58 -2.24 -12.53
N ASP A 55 -7.93 -2.72 -11.48
CA ASP A 55 -7.49 -4.12 -11.37
C ASP A 55 -8.60 -4.94 -10.69
N THR A 56 -9.46 -5.54 -11.51
CA THR A 56 -10.60 -6.35 -11.04
C THR A 56 -10.15 -7.61 -10.30
N THR A 57 -8.95 -8.11 -10.59
CA THR A 57 -8.36 -9.25 -9.87
C THR A 57 -8.06 -8.87 -8.43
N GLY A 58 -7.42 -7.72 -8.20
CA GLY A 58 -7.18 -7.25 -6.84
C GLY A 58 -8.44 -6.85 -6.10
N VAL A 59 -9.44 -6.24 -6.75
CA VAL A 59 -10.75 -6.00 -6.15
C VAL A 59 -11.37 -7.31 -5.64
N GLN A 60 -11.31 -8.37 -6.45
CA GLN A 60 -11.79 -9.69 -6.04
C GLN A 60 -10.95 -10.29 -4.90
N ASN A 61 -9.64 -10.08 -4.89
CA ASN A 61 -8.77 -10.50 -3.79
C ASN A 61 -9.11 -9.82 -2.47
N VAL A 62 -9.41 -8.51 -2.49
CA VAL A 62 -9.88 -7.77 -1.31
C VAL A 62 -11.14 -8.44 -0.75
N LYS A 63 -12.10 -8.77 -1.61
CA LYS A 63 -13.32 -9.48 -1.23
C LYS A 63 -13.03 -10.87 -0.64
N ASN A 64 -12.16 -11.66 -1.29
CA ASN A 64 -11.80 -13.01 -0.85
C ASN A 64 -11.06 -13.00 0.51
N ALA A 65 -10.14 -12.06 0.71
CA ALA A 65 -9.41 -11.90 1.96
C ALA A 65 -10.34 -11.53 3.13
N ARG A 66 -11.29 -10.63 2.89
CA ARG A 66 -12.29 -10.28 3.91
C ARG A 66 -13.25 -11.44 4.20
N ALA A 67 -13.58 -12.27 3.22
CA ALA A 67 -14.46 -13.43 3.41
C ALA A 67 -13.90 -14.47 4.40
N VAL A 68 -12.57 -14.56 4.55
CA VAL A 68 -11.92 -15.41 5.59
C VAL A 68 -11.73 -14.69 6.93
N GLY A 69 -12.24 -13.46 7.06
CA GLY A 69 -12.15 -12.65 8.27
C GLY A 69 -10.78 -12.04 8.53
N LEU A 70 -9.99 -11.75 7.49
CA LEU A 70 -8.88 -10.78 7.61
C LEU A 70 -9.49 -9.38 7.71
N THR A 71 -9.11 -8.62 8.75
CA THR A 71 -9.60 -7.26 9.00
C THR A 71 -8.75 -6.21 8.31
N ASP A 72 -7.44 -6.44 8.26
CA ASP A 72 -6.45 -5.54 7.67
C ASP A 72 -6.23 -5.92 6.21
N VAL A 73 -7.23 -5.63 5.39
CA VAL A 73 -7.19 -5.80 3.95
C VAL A 73 -7.08 -4.41 3.34
N ASP A 74 -5.86 -4.02 3.02
CA ASP A 74 -5.55 -2.77 2.34
C ASP A 74 -5.76 -2.95 0.83
N GLY A 75 -5.41 -1.93 0.04
CA GLY A 75 -5.24 -2.06 -1.40
C GLY A 75 -4.24 -1.02 -1.90
N TYR A 76 -3.61 -1.26 -3.04
CA TYR A 76 -2.69 -0.29 -3.63
C TYR A 76 -3.05 0.07 -5.07
N ILE A 77 -2.76 1.32 -5.43
CA ILE A 77 -2.82 1.83 -6.79
C ILE A 77 -1.40 1.95 -7.29
N PHE A 78 -1.08 1.29 -8.41
CA PHE A 78 0.12 1.60 -9.18
C PHE A 78 -0.25 2.69 -10.19
N PRO A 79 0.13 3.97 -9.97
CA PRO A 79 -0.43 5.06 -10.75
C PRO A 79 0.03 5.03 -12.21
N CYS A 80 -0.81 5.55 -13.10
CA CYS A 80 -0.41 5.85 -14.48
C CYS A 80 -0.23 7.37 -14.67
N PRO A 81 1.00 7.91 -14.57
CA PRO A 81 1.23 9.36 -14.71
C PRO A 81 1.26 9.85 -16.16
N LYS A 82 1.11 8.97 -17.16
CA LYS A 82 1.08 9.34 -18.58
C LYS A 82 -0.09 10.26 -18.89
N THR A 83 0.10 11.20 -19.82
CA THR A 83 -0.95 12.12 -20.27
C THR A 83 -2.14 11.42 -20.95
N SER A 84 -1.94 10.20 -21.47
CA SER A 84 -3.01 9.38 -22.04
C SER A 84 -3.86 8.63 -21.01
N CYS A 85 -3.45 8.63 -19.74
CA CYS A 85 -4.18 7.98 -18.66
C CYS A 85 -5.18 8.94 -17.99
N PRO A 86 -6.17 8.40 -17.24
CA PRO A 86 -7.07 9.23 -16.44
C PRO A 86 -6.32 10.14 -15.47
N SER A 87 -6.93 11.25 -15.08
CA SER A 87 -6.37 12.15 -14.06
C SER A 87 -6.11 11.43 -12.74
N ALA A 88 -5.14 11.93 -11.95
CA ALA A 88 -4.80 11.42 -10.63
C ALA A 88 -6.03 11.11 -9.75
N ALA A 89 -6.94 12.07 -9.61
CA ALA A 89 -8.18 11.91 -8.86
C ALA A 89 -9.07 10.80 -9.46
N ASN A 90 -9.24 10.75 -10.79
CA ASN A 90 -10.08 9.72 -11.42
C ASN A 90 -9.50 8.30 -11.25
N GLN A 91 -8.18 8.14 -11.13
CA GLN A 91 -7.58 6.83 -10.84
C GLN A 91 -7.98 6.34 -9.44
N VAL A 92 -7.88 7.21 -8.43
CA VAL A 92 -8.31 6.91 -7.05
C VAL A 92 -9.81 6.66 -6.98
N LYS A 93 -10.59 7.55 -7.58
CA LYS A 93 -12.05 7.46 -7.65
C LYS A 93 -12.50 6.12 -8.24
N ALA A 94 -11.98 5.75 -9.40
CA ALA A 94 -12.35 4.52 -10.09
C ALA A 94 -11.99 3.27 -9.28
N ALA A 95 -10.82 3.25 -8.63
CA ALA A 95 -10.40 2.14 -7.79
C ALA A 95 -11.34 1.95 -6.59
N LEU A 96 -11.62 3.02 -5.84
CA LEU A 96 -12.47 2.97 -4.65
C LEU A 96 -13.94 2.69 -5.00
N ASP A 97 -14.44 3.24 -6.09
CA ASP A 97 -15.79 2.92 -6.59
C ASP A 97 -15.92 1.45 -6.97
N ALA A 98 -14.91 0.86 -7.61
CA ALA A 98 -14.92 -0.56 -7.97
C ALA A 98 -14.89 -1.47 -6.74
N VAL A 99 -14.05 -1.14 -5.74
CA VAL A 99 -14.02 -1.85 -4.44
C VAL A 99 -15.40 -1.79 -3.76
N LYS A 100 -16.01 -0.60 -3.71
CA LYS A 100 -17.35 -0.41 -3.13
C LYS A 100 -18.42 -1.18 -3.91
N ALA A 101 -18.40 -1.13 -5.23
CA ALA A 101 -19.34 -1.83 -6.10
C ALA A 101 -19.26 -3.36 -5.95
N ALA A 102 -18.09 -3.90 -5.63
CA ALA A 102 -17.91 -5.32 -5.33
C ALA A 102 -18.49 -5.77 -3.96
N GLY A 103 -19.01 -4.81 -3.17
CA GLY A 103 -19.56 -5.05 -1.83
C GLY A 103 -18.49 -5.24 -0.76
N THR A 104 -17.32 -4.64 -0.95
CA THR A 104 -16.19 -4.72 -0.01
C THR A 104 -15.57 -3.34 0.21
N HIS A 105 -14.48 -3.25 0.98
CA HIS A 105 -13.74 -2.02 1.27
C HIS A 105 -12.25 -2.32 1.49
N VAL A 106 -11.40 -1.30 1.42
CA VAL A 106 -9.99 -1.41 1.82
C VAL A 106 -9.77 -0.63 3.12
N SER A 107 -8.86 -1.10 3.97
CA SER A 107 -8.55 -0.44 5.24
C SER A 107 -7.64 0.77 5.00
N THR A 108 -6.54 0.58 4.27
CA THR A 108 -5.66 1.64 3.78
C THR A 108 -5.53 1.57 2.25
N LEU A 109 -5.49 2.72 1.59
CA LEU A 109 -5.11 2.86 0.20
C LEU A 109 -3.65 3.27 0.12
N TRP A 110 -2.81 2.44 -0.49
CA TRP A 110 -1.40 2.75 -0.73
C TRP A 110 -1.21 3.30 -2.14
N LEU A 111 -0.51 4.42 -2.27
CA LEU A 111 -0.03 4.92 -3.55
C LEU A 111 1.36 4.35 -3.80
N ASP A 112 1.46 3.49 -4.81
CA ASP A 112 2.69 2.79 -5.17
C ASP A 112 3.55 3.67 -6.09
N ILE A 113 4.41 4.49 -5.48
CA ILE A 113 5.22 5.52 -6.14
C ILE A 113 6.58 4.93 -6.52
N GLU A 114 6.61 4.30 -7.70
CA GLU A 114 7.79 3.69 -8.29
C GLU A 114 8.08 4.19 -9.69
N ARG A 115 9.33 4.03 -10.14
CA ARG A 115 9.82 4.53 -11.42
C ARG A 115 9.17 3.81 -12.61
N LEU A 116 8.03 4.33 -13.05
CA LEU A 116 7.36 3.89 -14.27
C LEU A 116 6.60 5.05 -14.93
N ASN A 117 7.08 5.48 -16.11
CA ASN A 117 6.45 6.53 -16.94
C ASN A 117 6.29 7.92 -16.29
N TRP A 118 6.92 8.20 -15.14
CA TRP A 118 6.91 9.54 -14.55
C TRP A 118 7.70 10.52 -15.44
N PRO A 119 7.15 11.70 -15.75
CA PRO A 119 7.92 12.72 -16.45
C PRO A 119 9.06 13.25 -15.57
N ALA A 120 10.09 13.82 -16.18
CA ALA A 120 11.25 14.36 -15.46
C ALA A 120 10.92 15.58 -14.56
N ASN A 121 9.77 16.20 -14.74
CA ASN A 121 9.38 17.39 -13.98
C ASN A 121 8.84 17.00 -12.60
N HIS A 122 9.64 17.22 -11.56
CA HIS A 122 9.25 16.95 -10.18
C HIS A 122 7.99 17.71 -9.74
N ALA A 123 7.81 18.97 -10.15
CA ALA A 123 6.63 19.75 -9.75
C ALA A 123 5.33 19.12 -10.30
N THR A 124 5.35 18.66 -11.55
CA THR A 124 4.23 17.91 -12.15
C THR A 124 3.94 16.62 -11.37
N ASN A 125 4.98 15.88 -11.00
CA ASN A 125 4.84 14.61 -10.26
C ASN A 125 4.28 14.83 -8.85
N ARG A 126 4.78 15.86 -8.15
CA ARG A 126 4.29 16.27 -6.83
C ARG A 126 2.79 16.62 -6.89
N ALA A 127 2.40 17.46 -7.84
CA ALA A 127 0.99 17.84 -8.03
C ALA A 127 0.09 16.64 -8.35
N PHE A 128 0.58 15.69 -9.15
CA PHE A 128 -0.13 14.45 -9.44
C PHE A 128 -0.37 13.61 -8.17
N ILE A 129 0.66 13.40 -7.35
CA ILE A 129 0.56 12.64 -6.09
C ILE A 129 -0.35 13.37 -5.09
N GLU A 130 -0.22 14.68 -4.94
CA GLU A 130 -1.08 15.49 -4.07
C GLU A 130 -2.55 15.38 -4.46
N ALA A 131 -2.87 15.39 -5.76
CA ALA A 131 -4.23 15.22 -6.25
C ALA A 131 -4.80 13.81 -5.94
N MET A 132 -3.97 12.75 -6.03
CA MET A 132 -4.40 11.41 -5.60
C MET A 132 -4.70 11.37 -4.10
N VAL A 133 -3.82 11.94 -3.28
CA VAL A 133 -4.01 11.99 -1.82
C VAL A 133 -5.25 12.81 -1.46
N ALA A 134 -5.48 13.94 -2.13
CA ALA A 134 -6.65 14.77 -1.90
C ALA A 134 -7.95 14.02 -2.20
N GLU A 135 -8.01 13.28 -3.32
CA GLU A 135 -9.17 12.47 -3.67
C GLU A 135 -9.41 11.35 -2.67
N ALA A 136 -8.36 10.63 -2.23
CA ALA A 136 -8.50 9.58 -1.23
C ALA A 136 -9.07 10.13 0.09
N LYS A 137 -8.56 11.29 0.54
CA LYS A 137 -9.09 11.98 1.72
C LYS A 137 -10.54 12.44 1.54
N ALA A 138 -10.91 12.91 0.35
CA ALA A 138 -12.30 13.30 0.05
C ALA A 138 -13.27 12.10 0.12
N TYR A 139 -12.79 10.89 -0.21
CA TYR A 139 -13.51 9.63 0.00
C TYR A 139 -13.58 9.18 1.46
N GLY A 140 -12.91 9.88 2.39
CA GLY A 140 -12.73 9.41 3.77
C GLY A 140 -11.82 8.19 3.89
N GLN A 141 -11.03 7.89 2.85
CA GLN A 141 -10.14 6.74 2.79
C GLN A 141 -8.80 7.07 3.45
N THR A 142 -8.36 6.24 4.40
CA THR A 142 -6.99 6.29 4.93
C THR A 142 -6.01 6.03 3.79
N VAL A 143 -5.02 6.90 3.63
CA VAL A 143 -4.05 6.87 2.53
C VAL A 143 -2.62 6.89 3.03
N GLY A 144 -1.77 6.09 2.39
CA GLY A 144 -0.33 6.02 2.64
C GLY A 144 0.47 5.99 1.34
N ILE A 145 1.78 6.16 1.45
CA ILE A 145 2.71 6.09 0.32
C ILE A 145 3.55 4.82 0.45
N TYR A 146 3.68 4.09 -0.65
CA TYR A 146 4.74 3.12 -0.85
C TYR A 146 5.80 3.70 -1.78
N THR A 147 7.07 3.61 -1.37
CA THR A 147 8.22 4.01 -2.19
C THR A 147 9.52 3.52 -1.57
N ASN A 148 10.65 3.87 -2.20
CA ASN A 148 11.98 3.77 -1.63
C ASN A 148 12.78 5.05 -1.92
N TYR A 149 13.98 5.17 -1.36
CA TYR A 149 14.81 6.38 -1.47
C TYR A 149 15.05 6.79 -2.92
N TYR A 150 15.43 5.84 -3.79
CA TYR A 150 15.77 6.13 -5.17
C TYR A 150 14.54 6.49 -6.01
N ASN A 151 13.43 5.80 -5.80
CA ASN A 151 12.17 6.13 -6.47
C ASN A 151 11.69 7.53 -6.04
N TRP A 152 11.72 7.84 -4.74
CA TRP A 152 11.32 9.15 -4.24
C TRP A 152 12.22 10.28 -4.77
N GLN A 153 13.54 10.07 -4.73
CA GLN A 153 14.52 11.02 -5.27
C GLN A 153 14.26 11.31 -6.75
N ASP A 154 14.09 10.27 -7.57
CA ASP A 154 13.96 10.42 -9.03
C ASP A 154 12.59 10.98 -9.46
N ILE A 155 11.53 10.72 -8.68
CA ILE A 155 10.16 11.11 -9.05
C ILE A 155 9.81 12.50 -8.51
N VAL A 156 10.12 12.77 -7.24
CA VAL A 156 9.69 14.02 -6.58
C VAL A 156 10.83 14.87 -6.03
N GLY A 157 12.06 14.35 -5.96
CA GLY A 157 13.19 15.04 -5.34
C GLY A 157 13.15 14.99 -3.81
N LEU A 158 14.34 14.90 -3.19
CA LEU A 158 14.48 14.75 -1.74
C LEU A 158 14.17 16.03 -0.94
N ASP A 159 14.10 17.17 -1.61
CA ASP A 159 13.64 18.46 -1.07
C ASP A 159 12.11 18.49 -0.86
N TYR A 160 11.38 17.51 -1.40
CA TYR A 160 9.94 17.42 -1.24
C TYR A 160 9.55 16.73 0.07
N HIS A 161 8.94 17.50 0.96
CA HIS A 161 8.51 17.06 2.29
C HIS A 161 6.99 17.06 2.51
N ALA A 162 6.20 17.50 1.52
CA ALA A 162 4.76 17.40 1.64
C ALA A 162 4.32 15.93 1.66
N GLN A 163 3.23 15.63 2.34
CA GLN A 163 2.75 14.27 2.64
C GLN A 163 3.62 13.45 3.61
N SER A 164 4.64 14.04 4.24
CA SER A 164 5.44 13.38 5.30
C SER A 164 4.64 12.94 6.52
N ASN A 165 3.42 13.47 6.70
CA ASN A 165 2.47 13.06 7.72
C ASN A 165 1.66 11.81 7.36
N LEU A 166 1.77 11.29 6.14
CA LEU A 166 1.11 10.05 5.73
C LEU A 166 1.89 8.83 6.23
N MET A 167 1.19 7.70 6.32
CA MET A 167 1.83 6.41 6.59
C MET A 167 2.80 6.06 5.45
N LEU A 168 3.93 5.47 5.81
CA LEU A 168 4.96 5.04 4.87
C LEU A 168 5.10 3.53 4.89
N TRP A 169 4.87 2.90 3.73
CA TRP A 169 5.26 1.52 3.48
C TRP A 169 6.57 1.57 2.70
N TRP A 170 7.67 1.22 3.38
CA TRP A 170 9.02 1.43 2.84
C TRP A 170 9.69 0.12 2.46
N LEU A 171 10.19 0.03 1.23
CA LEU A 171 11.04 -1.08 0.80
C LEU A 171 12.48 -0.87 1.28
N LEU A 172 12.94 -1.67 2.24
CA LEU A 172 14.34 -1.74 2.65
C LEU A 172 14.99 -3.02 2.10
N MET A 173 15.85 -2.90 1.10
CA MET A 173 16.72 -4.01 0.70
C MET A 173 17.88 -4.10 1.70
N MET A 174 17.73 -4.92 2.76
CA MET A 174 18.88 -5.28 3.60
C MET A 174 19.66 -6.40 2.93
N GLU A 175 20.77 -6.02 2.28
CA GLU A 175 21.74 -6.94 1.70
C GLU A 175 22.66 -7.48 2.82
N SER A 176 22.15 -8.39 3.66
CA SER A 176 22.93 -9.45 4.32
C SER A 176 22.09 -10.19 5.36
N ARG A 177 21.84 -11.46 5.06
CA ARG A 177 21.33 -12.52 5.94
C ARG A 177 19.91 -12.35 6.49
N ILE A 178 18.90 -12.64 5.67
CA ILE A 178 17.73 -13.38 6.15
C ILE A 178 17.32 -14.38 5.07
N SER A 179 17.15 -15.64 5.46
CA SER A 179 16.38 -16.65 4.74
C SER A 179 14.93 -16.18 4.66
N GLN A 180 14.60 -15.36 3.67
CA GLN A 180 13.24 -15.14 3.17
C GLN A 180 13.40 -14.92 1.67
N SER A 181 12.80 -15.82 0.90
CA SER A 181 12.94 -15.95 -0.55
C SER A 181 12.58 -14.66 -1.28
N MET A 182 13.62 -13.87 -1.58
CA MET A 182 13.67 -12.74 -2.52
C MET A 182 14.25 -13.30 -3.84
N PHE A 183 13.71 -13.02 -5.03
CA PHE A 183 14.01 -11.91 -5.95
C PHE A 183 13.17 -12.19 -7.23
N ARG A 184 12.67 -11.25 -8.04
CA ARG A 184 13.42 -10.29 -8.87
C ARG A 184 12.44 -9.38 -9.64
N LEU A 185 12.86 -8.12 -9.89
CA LEU A 185 12.27 -7.16 -10.82
C LEU A 185 12.43 -7.63 -12.28
N GLU A 186 11.32 -7.78 -13.00
CA GLU A 186 11.12 -7.55 -14.46
C GLU A 186 9.79 -8.22 -14.88
N ASP A 187 9.12 -7.65 -15.88
CA ASP A 187 7.82 -8.07 -16.42
C ASP A 187 7.71 -9.61 -16.56
N GLY A 188 6.94 -10.25 -15.66
CA GLY A 188 6.79 -11.71 -15.55
C GLY A 188 5.79 -12.09 -14.45
N PRO A 189 5.18 -13.30 -14.51
CA PRO A 189 3.82 -13.54 -13.99
C PRO A 189 3.73 -13.35 -12.49
N SER A 190 2.68 -12.66 -12.07
CA SER A 190 2.00 -12.82 -10.78
C SER A 190 2.90 -12.94 -9.52
N GLN A 191 3.01 -11.86 -8.73
CA GLN A 191 3.93 -11.78 -7.57
C GLN A 191 3.21 -11.67 -6.20
N LEU A 192 3.85 -12.24 -5.18
CA LEU A 192 3.45 -12.27 -3.76
C LEU A 192 4.64 -11.77 -2.93
N PHE A 193 4.48 -10.70 -2.15
CA PHE A 193 5.59 -10.11 -1.38
C PHE A 193 5.24 -10.03 0.10
N ILE A 194 6.22 -10.27 0.98
CA ILE A 194 6.04 -10.16 2.43
C ILE A 194 6.29 -8.69 2.83
N SER A 195 5.24 -8.02 3.31
CA SER A 195 5.28 -6.63 3.73
C SER A 195 5.39 -6.51 5.25
N GLY A 196 6.17 -5.51 5.70
CA GLY A 196 6.25 -5.07 7.08
C GLY A 196 5.82 -3.60 7.19
N ARG A 197 4.93 -3.29 8.14
CA ARG A 197 4.50 -1.92 8.48
C ARG A 197 5.09 -1.54 9.84
N LYS A 198 5.59 -0.32 10.00
CA LYS A 198 5.97 0.26 11.30
C LYS A 198 4.99 1.36 11.68
#